data_AF-A0A2E6M2A9-F1
#
_entry.id   AF-A0A2E6M2A9-F1
#
_cell.length_a   1.000
_cell.length_b   1.000
_cell.length_c   1.000
_cell.angle_alpha   90.00
_cell.angle_beta   90.00
_cell.angle_gamma   90.00
#
_symmetry.space_group_name_H-M   'P 1'
#
loop_
_entity.id
_entity.type
_entity.pdbx_description
1 polymer ?
#
loop_
_entity_poly.entity_id
_entity_poly.type
_entity_poly.pdbx_seq_one_letter_code
_entity_poly.pdbx_strand_id
1 'polypeptide(L)'
;MRHLSFYGAPSASVPTSYQNAAYNPSTNVDLRLVNKASILSARHPQPPGQMRSASSNPNARLDSINSAQVPSRSSTQTINAHFHRATPAQIQGSGQIHEIKKGLMVGHLVDDGGKVIYFARETLTPQRAQLWQAYNDSVSNCASNLSKLISSTVDSGLKQIAFKSLEHFCPLHLQASIIKSITKNAANISTAEEKLLDLDDKLYTIEEGSSAFHPVKGYDAERHVIYASTEPVVDFALDQIQHAPNGIKSLNALDAFSQHTSHIAMCVVAEIEGKCVEHRGIFKPPLAMMNKLSCSFKSQGIPEGGLSMGLHLFGMKCASRQGAEYMSVSPVKRMGPIFCNGMDKEIRQGHIAVGEKNIQKQSLGQYIKESIQGELPIVCRLNAQTLKLWR
;
A
#
# COMPACT_ATOMS: atom_id res chain seq x y z
N MET A 1 53.79 35.69 -0.38
CA MET A 1 54.90 34.85 0.12
C MET A 1 54.43 33.40 0.05
N ARG A 2 55.07 32.57 -0.81
CA ARG A 2 54.96 31.09 -1.00
C ARG A 2 53.57 30.56 -1.40
N HIS A 3 53.22 30.35 -2.67
CA HIS A 3 53.70 29.34 -3.64
C HIS A 3 53.78 27.91 -3.10
N LEU A 4 52.92 27.03 -3.64
CA LEU A 4 53.27 25.69 -4.12
C LEU A 4 52.25 25.26 -5.18
N SER A 5 52.71 25.28 -6.43
CA SER A 5 52.15 24.56 -7.58
C SER A 5 53.06 23.35 -7.87
N PHE A 6 52.67 22.54 -8.86
CA PHE A 6 53.39 21.48 -9.61
C PHE A 6 52.93 20.05 -9.26
N TYR A 7 52.62 19.12 -10.18
CA TYR A 7 52.69 18.91 -11.65
C TYR A 7 51.44 18.05 -12.04
N GLY A 8 50.90 17.91 -13.26
CA GLY A 8 51.32 18.21 -14.63
C GLY A 8 51.02 17.01 -15.57
N ALA A 9 49.85 17.06 -16.28
CA ALA A 9 49.54 16.51 -17.64
C ALA A 9 49.57 14.97 -17.93
N PRO A 10 49.02 14.43 -19.07
CA PRO A 10 48.40 15.10 -20.22
C PRO A 10 47.04 14.55 -20.72
N SER A 11 46.50 15.31 -21.68
CA SER A 11 45.41 15.05 -22.63
C SER A 11 45.31 13.65 -23.23
N ALA A 12 44.08 13.13 -23.31
CA ALA A 12 43.66 12.20 -24.37
C ALA A 12 42.28 12.64 -24.90
N SER A 13 42.26 12.94 -26.19
CA SER A 13 41.10 13.26 -27.03
C SER A 13 40.35 12.00 -27.49
N VAL A 14 39.00 12.01 -27.33
CA VAL A 14 37.95 11.42 -28.22
C VAL A 14 37.89 9.86 -28.22
N PRO A 15 36.70 9.18 -28.09
CA PRO A 15 35.55 9.41 -28.96
C PRO A 15 34.15 9.53 -28.33
N THR A 16 33.38 10.40 -28.98
CA THR A 16 31.94 10.31 -29.17
C THR A 16 31.52 8.90 -29.62
N SER A 17 30.98 8.11 -28.70
CA SER A 17 29.97 7.08 -28.99
C SER A 17 29.49 6.45 -27.68
N TYR A 18 28.37 6.90 -27.13
CA TYR A 18 27.41 6.01 -26.47
C TYR A 18 26.01 6.58 -26.70
N GLN A 19 25.47 6.19 -27.85
CA GLN A 19 24.05 6.11 -28.10
C GLN A 19 23.38 5.24 -27.03
N ASN A 20 22.17 5.64 -26.62
CA ASN A 20 21.09 4.76 -26.16
C ASN A 20 21.50 3.49 -25.39
N ALA A 21 21.84 3.63 -24.10
CA ALA A 21 21.73 2.51 -23.19
C ALA A 21 20.27 2.42 -22.70
N ALA A 22 19.48 1.62 -23.42
CA ALA A 22 18.22 1.10 -22.91
C ALA A 22 18.46 0.46 -21.54
N TYR A 23 17.59 0.78 -20.59
CA TYR A 23 17.54 0.16 -19.28
C TYR A 23 17.31 -1.35 -19.44
N ASN A 24 18.34 -2.16 -19.17
CA ASN A 24 18.28 -3.62 -19.26
C ASN A 24 18.11 -4.20 -17.84
N PRO A 25 16.97 -4.82 -17.47
CA PRO A 25 16.71 -5.27 -16.11
C PRO A 25 17.35 -6.62 -15.75
N SER A 26 18.16 -7.23 -16.63
CA SER A 26 18.66 -8.58 -16.46
C SER A 26 20.07 -8.66 -15.86
N THR A 27 20.28 -8.17 -14.65
CA THR A 27 21.44 -8.58 -13.82
C THR A 27 21.17 -8.25 -12.34
N ASN A 28 20.27 -9.00 -11.72
CA ASN A 28 20.39 -9.36 -10.31
C ASN A 28 19.72 -10.71 -10.13
N VAL A 29 20.55 -11.75 -9.99
CA VAL A 29 20.10 -13.08 -9.57
C VAL A 29 19.67 -12.93 -8.11
N ASP A 30 18.36 -12.96 -7.88
CA ASP A 30 17.82 -13.07 -6.54
C ASP A 30 18.24 -14.43 -5.96
N LEU A 31 19.11 -14.41 -4.95
CA LEU A 31 19.62 -15.61 -4.28
C LEU A 31 18.51 -16.50 -3.69
N ARG A 32 17.26 -16.01 -3.60
CA ARG A 32 16.09 -16.80 -3.18
C ARG A 32 15.42 -17.59 -4.30
N LEU A 33 15.56 -17.19 -5.56
CA LEU A 33 15.04 -17.96 -6.71
C LEU A 33 15.84 -19.26 -6.92
N VAL A 34 17.13 -19.25 -6.60
CA VAL A 34 18.01 -20.43 -6.70
C VAL A 34 17.62 -21.51 -5.68
N ASN A 35 17.13 -21.13 -4.49
CA ASN A 35 16.64 -22.09 -3.50
C ASN A 35 15.24 -22.66 -3.81
N LYS A 36 14.41 -21.98 -4.61
CA LYS A 36 13.07 -22.46 -4.98
C LYS A 36 13.11 -23.50 -6.11
N ALA A 37 14.11 -23.46 -6.99
CA ALA A 37 14.26 -24.45 -8.08
C ALA A 37 14.67 -25.85 -7.56
N SER A 38 15.40 -25.92 -6.43
CA SER A 38 15.91 -27.18 -5.88
C SER A 38 14.85 -28.08 -5.23
N ILE A 39 13.66 -27.55 -4.91
CA ILE A 39 12.59 -28.31 -4.26
C ILE A 39 11.76 -29.12 -5.28
N LEU A 40 11.82 -28.76 -6.58
CA LEU A 40 11.04 -29.43 -7.63
C LEU A 40 11.70 -30.71 -8.20
N SER A 41 12.94 -31.03 -7.83
CA SER A 41 13.71 -32.14 -8.44
C SER A 41 13.92 -33.38 -7.56
N ALA A 42 13.36 -33.45 -6.35
CA ALA A 42 13.50 -34.62 -5.48
C ALA A 42 12.18 -35.40 -5.35
N ARG A 43 11.84 -36.20 -6.37
CA ARG A 43 10.86 -37.30 -6.24
C ARG A 43 11.60 -38.63 -6.36
N HIS A 44 11.77 -39.33 -5.25
CA HIS A 44 12.04 -40.77 -5.24
C HIS A 44 10.80 -41.54 -4.79
N PRO A 45 10.57 -42.75 -5.34
CA PRO A 45 9.36 -43.53 -5.09
C PRO A 45 9.45 -44.31 -3.77
N GLN A 46 8.32 -44.39 -3.05
CA GLN A 46 8.13 -45.24 -1.88
C GLN A 46 8.10 -46.74 -2.26
N PRO A 47 8.48 -47.64 -1.33
CA PRO A 47 7.94 -49.00 -1.28
C PRO A 47 6.89 -49.17 -0.14
N PRO A 48 5.94 -50.11 -0.27
CA PRO A 48 4.84 -50.30 0.68
C PRO A 48 5.15 -51.39 1.73
N GLY A 49 4.59 -51.26 2.94
CA GLY A 49 4.62 -52.31 3.97
C GLY A 49 3.71 -52.01 5.16
N GLN A 50 2.82 -52.96 5.47
CA GLN A 50 1.77 -52.90 6.49
C GLN A 50 2.25 -53.24 7.92
N MET A 51 1.49 -52.75 8.92
CA MET A 51 0.92 -53.44 10.09
C MET A 51 1.16 -52.83 11.49
N ARG A 52 0.03 -52.49 12.13
CA ARG A 52 -0.41 -52.65 13.55
C ARG A 52 0.60 -52.55 14.71
N SER A 53 0.28 -51.72 15.70
CA SER A 53 -0.21 -52.17 17.03
C SER A 53 -0.46 -50.98 17.99
N ALA A 54 -1.25 -51.25 19.04
CA ALA A 54 -1.95 -50.32 19.93
C ALA A 54 -1.13 -49.85 21.15
N SER A 55 -1.56 -48.74 21.76
CA SER A 55 -1.70 -48.51 23.23
C SER A 55 -1.87 -47.00 23.47
N SER A 56 -3.02 -46.55 23.97
CA SER A 56 -3.42 -46.37 25.38
C SER A 56 -3.49 -44.89 25.71
N ASN A 57 -4.71 -44.38 25.79
CA ASN A 57 -5.06 -43.06 26.29
C ASN A 57 -5.07 -43.09 27.83
N PRO A 58 -4.57 -42.07 28.53
CA PRO A 58 -5.43 -41.43 29.52
C PRO A 58 -5.12 -39.94 29.69
N ASN A 59 -6.03 -39.09 29.20
CA ASN A 59 -6.52 -37.89 29.91
C ASN A 59 -7.66 -37.27 29.11
N ALA A 60 -8.80 -37.96 29.13
CA ALA A 60 -10.08 -37.41 28.70
C ALA A 60 -10.74 -36.73 29.90
N ARG A 61 -10.62 -35.40 29.99
CA ARG A 61 -11.58 -34.49 30.63
C ARG A 61 -11.32 -33.07 30.14
N LEU A 62 -11.97 -32.74 29.04
CA LEU A 62 -12.25 -31.37 28.64
C LEU A 62 -13.76 -31.30 28.54
N ASP A 63 -14.35 -30.65 29.53
CA ASP A 63 -15.79 -30.43 29.64
C ASP A 63 -16.32 -29.79 28.35
N SER A 64 -17.39 -30.41 27.84
CA SER A 64 -18.16 -29.96 26.71
C SER A 64 -18.74 -28.58 26.99
N ILE A 65 -18.18 -27.54 26.36
CA ILE A 65 -18.89 -26.28 26.19
C ILE A 65 -20.04 -26.56 25.22
N ASN A 66 -21.26 -26.55 25.74
CA ASN A 66 -22.51 -26.68 24.99
C ASN A 66 -22.56 -25.64 23.86
N SER A 67 -22.39 -26.10 22.62
CA SER A 67 -22.43 -25.32 21.37
C SER A 67 -23.83 -24.80 20.99
N ALA A 68 -24.80 -24.81 21.90
CA ALA A 68 -26.21 -24.62 21.57
C ALA A 68 -26.75 -23.20 21.77
N GLN A 69 -25.93 -22.21 22.14
CA GLN A 69 -26.41 -20.83 22.36
C GLN A 69 -25.47 -19.73 21.87
N VAL A 70 -24.70 -19.95 20.80
CA VAL A 70 -24.15 -18.83 20.02
C VAL A 70 -25.15 -18.53 18.91
N PRO A 71 -25.82 -17.37 18.91
CA PRO A 71 -26.66 -16.97 17.79
C PRO A 71 -25.80 -17.01 16.54
N SER A 72 -26.25 -17.73 15.53
CA SER A 72 -25.71 -17.76 14.17
C SER A 72 -25.84 -16.38 13.52
N ARG A 73 -25.06 -15.40 14.00
CA ARG A 73 -24.71 -14.24 13.19
C ARG A 73 -23.71 -14.75 12.16
N SER A 74 -24.22 -15.06 10.97
CA SER A 74 -23.42 -15.21 9.77
C SER A 74 -22.69 -13.88 9.50
N SER A 75 -21.53 -13.67 10.13
CA SER A 75 -20.68 -12.48 9.96
C SER A 75 -19.84 -12.55 8.68
N THR A 76 -20.38 -13.13 7.60
CA THR A 76 -19.78 -13.06 6.25
C THR A 76 -19.93 -11.68 5.60
N GLN A 77 -20.51 -10.69 6.29
CA GLN A 77 -20.95 -9.43 5.70
C GLN A 77 -19.87 -8.35 5.49
N THR A 78 -18.69 -8.44 6.10
CA THR A 78 -17.72 -7.32 6.06
C THR A 78 -16.33 -7.79 5.68
N ILE A 79 -16.16 -8.28 4.46
CA ILE A 79 -14.86 -8.14 3.76
C ILE A 79 -15.05 -7.45 2.41
N ASN A 80 -16.24 -7.44 1.78
CA ASN A 80 -16.40 -7.06 0.37
C ASN A 80 -16.56 -5.54 0.10
N ALA A 81 -15.57 -4.72 0.45
CA ALA A 81 -15.53 -3.35 -0.06
C ALA A 81 -15.34 -3.35 -1.58
N HIS A 82 -16.07 -2.50 -2.30
CA HIS A 82 -16.00 -2.40 -3.76
C HIS A 82 -16.29 -0.98 -4.21
N PHE A 83 -15.65 -0.52 -5.29
CA PHE A 83 -16.01 0.75 -5.92
C PHE A 83 -17.36 0.61 -6.64
N HIS A 84 -18.30 1.49 -6.31
CA HIS A 84 -19.63 1.51 -6.91
C HIS A 84 -19.62 2.18 -8.29
N ARG A 85 -20.63 1.88 -9.10
CA ARG A 85 -20.88 2.59 -10.36
C ARG A 85 -21.20 4.05 -10.07
N ALA A 86 -20.60 4.96 -10.84
CA ALA A 86 -20.85 6.39 -10.73
C ALA A 86 -22.27 6.74 -11.20
N THR A 87 -22.94 7.63 -10.47
CA THR A 87 -24.19 8.27 -10.89
C THR A 87 -23.91 9.42 -11.87
N PRO A 88 -24.90 9.91 -12.63
CA PRO A 88 -24.73 11.06 -13.51
C PRO A 88 -24.17 12.31 -12.79
N ALA A 89 -24.64 12.57 -11.56
CA ALA A 89 -24.15 13.68 -10.75
C ALA A 89 -22.66 13.51 -10.36
N GLN A 90 -22.23 12.29 -10.03
CA GLN A 90 -20.83 11.99 -9.74
C GLN A 90 -19.95 12.13 -10.99
N ILE A 91 -20.44 11.74 -12.16
CA ILE A 91 -19.71 11.94 -13.42
C ILE A 91 -19.50 13.44 -13.68
N GLN A 92 -20.55 14.26 -13.52
CA GLN A 92 -20.48 15.71 -13.71
C GLN A 92 -19.58 16.41 -12.68
N GLY A 93 -19.62 15.97 -11.42
CA GLY A 93 -18.82 16.53 -10.33
C GLY A 93 -17.39 15.98 -10.22
N SER A 94 -16.99 15.05 -11.10
CA SER A 94 -15.68 14.39 -11.02
C SER A 94 -14.52 15.39 -11.06
N GLY A 95 -13.56 15.22 -10.16
CA GLY A 95 -12.36 16.04 -10.05
C GLY A 95 -12.54 17.31 -9.23
N GLN A 96 -13.73 17.62 -8.71
CA GLN A 96 -13.90 18.79 -7.83
C GLN A 96 -13.45 18.48 -6.41
N ILE A 97 -12.70 19.41 -5.79
CA ILE A 97 -12.29 19.32 -4.39
C ILE A 97 -13.01 20.39 -3.57
N HIS A 98 -13.52 20.00 -2.41
CA HIS A 98 -14.22 20.88 -1.47
C HIS A 98 -13.78 20.60 -0.03
N GLU A 99 -13.87 21.58 0.85
CA GLU A 99 -13.73 21.37 2.29
C GLU A 99 -15.14 21.24 2.89
N ILE A 100 -15.43 20.08 3.50
CA ILE A 100 -16.76 19.80 4.08
C ILE A 100 -16.80 20.02 5.60
N LYS A 101 -15.63 19.97 6.24
CA LYS A 101 -15.40 20.31 7.65
C LYS A 101 -14.00 20.92 7.75
N LYS A 102 -13.76 21.76 8.77
CA LYS A 102 -12.44 22.36 8.98
C LYS A 102 -11.36 21.28 9.06
N GLY A 103 -10.39 21.32 8.15
CA GLY A 103 -9.31 20.35 8.06
C GLY A 103 -9.69 19.04 7.34
N LEU A 104 -10.85 18.96 6.68
CA LEU A 104 -11.29 17.81 5.90
C LEU A 104 -11.64 18.23 4.48
N MET A 105 -10.69 18.03 3.57
CA MET A 105 -10.88 18.22 2.14
C MET A 105 -11.28 16.90 1.50
N VAL A 106 -12.28 16.93 0.63
CA VAL A 106 -12.81 15.75 -0.07
C VAL A 106 -12.99 16.03 -1.55
N GLY A 107 -12.97 14.98 -2.35
CA GLY A 107 -13.33 15.00 -3.75
C GLY A 107 -13.54 13.58 -4.25
N HIS A 108 -13.94 13.42 -5.51
CA HIS A 108 -14.05 12.11 -6.11
C HIS A 108 -13.62 12.12 -7.58
N LEU A 109 -13.25 10.95 -8.08
CA LEU A 109 -13.00 10.70 -9.49
C LEU A 109 -13.88 9.55 -9.97
N VAL A 110 -14.19 9.59 -11.27
CA VAL A 110 -14.73 8.45 -11.99
C VAL A 110 -13.62 7.81 -12.82
N ASP A 111 -13.41 6.51 -12.66
CA ASP A 111 -12.39 5.77 -13.41
C ASP A 111 -12.85 5.42 -14.83
N ASP A 112 -11.93 4.89 -15.65
CA ASP A 112 -12.21 4.45 -17.02
C ASP A 112 -13.30 3.34 -17.07
N GLY A 113 -13.48 2.62 -15.95
CA GLY A 113 -14.51 1.60 -15.78
C GLY A 113 -15.86 2.16 -15.35
N GLY A 114 -16.02 3.49 -15.19
CA GLY A 114 -17.24 4.14 -14.73
C GLY A 114 -17.54 3.92 -13.25
N LYS A 115 -16.52 3.63 -12.44
CA LYS A 115 -16.65 3.49 -10.98
C LYS A 115 -16.24 4.77 -10.29
N VAL A 116 -16.93 5.11 -9.19
CA VAL A 116 -16.59 6.28 -8.36
C VAL A 116 -15.58 5.88 -7.28
N ILE A 117 -14.57 6.73 -7.10
CA ILE A 117 -13.56 6.63 -6.04
C ILE A 117 -13.54 7.97 -5.31
N TYR A 118 -13.74 7.94 -3.99
CA TYR A 118 -13.66 9.12 -3.16
C TYR A 118 -12.24 9.31 -2.65
N PHE A 119 -11.86 10.55 -2.42
CA PHE A 119 -10.56 10.92 -1.90
C PHE A 119 -10.76 11.94 -0.80
N ALA A 120 -9.95 11.84 0.24
CA ALA A 120 -10.00 12.76 1.35
C ALA A 120 -8.61 13.06 1.89
N ARG A 121 -8.46 14.27 2.41
CA ARG A 121 -7.29 14.73 3.16
C ARG A 121 -7.76 15.27 4.50
N GLU A 122 -7.22 14.68 5.55
CA GLU A 122 -7.48 15.04 6.93
C GLU A 122 -6.26 15.75 7.53
N THR A 123 -6.41 16.98 8.01
CA THR A 123 -5.45 17.60 8.91
C THR A 123 -5.47 16.89 10.26
N LEU A 124 -4.29 16.46 10.71
CA LEU A 124 -4.16 15.66 11.92
C LEU A 124 -4.03 16.55 13.15
N THR A 125 -5.01 16.43 14.04
CA THR A 125 -4.85 16.81 15.44
C THR A 125 -4.03 15.73 16.17
N PRO A 126 -3.45 16.02 17.36
CA PRO A 126 -2.76 15.00 18.14
C PRO A 126 -3.60 13.73 18.37
N GLN A 127 -4.90 13.90 18.63
CA GLN A 127 -5.83 12.79 18.82
C GLN A 127 -6.06 11.98 17.54
N ARG A 128 -6.26 12.63 16.40
CA ARG A 128 -6.42 11.93 15.11
C ARG A 128 -5.15 11.25 14.64
N ALA A 129 -4.00 11.86 14.91
CA ALA A 129 -2.71 11.25 14.63
C ALA A 129 -2.55 9.90 15.38
N GLN A 130 -3.01 9.82 16.63
CA GLN A 130 -3.02 8.56 17.39
C GLN A 130 -3.96 7.51 16.79
N LEU A 131 -5.14 7.93 16.30
CA LEU A 131 -6.06 7.02 15.61
C LEU A 131 -5.44 6.45 14.32
N TRP A 132 -4.84 7.31 13.51
CA TRP A 132 -4.17 6.91 12.28
C TRP A 132 -2.92 6.07 12.55
N GLN A 133 -2.20 6.31 13.64
CA GLN A 133 -1.10 5.44 14.08
C GLN A 133 -1.62 4.05 14.44
N ALA A 134 -2.67 3.97 15.25
CA ALA A 134 -3.25 2.69 15.62
C ALA A 134 -3.82 1.93 14.41
N TYR A 135 -4.43 2.64 13.46
CA TYR A 135 -4.81 2.06 12.17
C TYR A 135 -3.61 1.47 11.43
N ASN A 136 -2.49 2.20 11.35
CA ASN A 136 -1.26 1.74 10.71
C ASN A 136 -0.70 0.47 11.39
N ASP A 137 -0.69 0.45 12.72
CA ASP A 137 -0.25 -0.71 13.51
C ASP A 137 -1.16 -1.93 13.24
N SER A 138 -2.48 -1.73 13.22
CA SER A 138 -3.45 -2.77 12.88
C SER A 138 -3.35 -3.25 11.44
N VAL A 139 -3.05 -2.37 10.48
CA VAL A 139 -2.75 -2.74 9.09
C VAL A 139 -1.53 -3.66 9.02
N SER A 140 -0.43 -3.28 9.68
CA SER A 140 0.80 -4.09 9.74
C SER A 140 0.56 -5.45 10.39
N ASN A 141 -0.17 -5.48 11.51
CA ASN A 141 -0.56 -6.71 12.17
C ASN A 141 -1.44 -7.59 11.27
N CYS A 142 -2.41 -6.99 10.58
CA CYS A 142 -3.26 -7.69 9.62
C CYS A 142 -2.44 -8.30 8.48
N ALA A 143 -1.52 -7.53 7.89
CA ALA A 143 -0.64 -7.99 6.82
C ALA A 143 0.24 -9.16 7.27
N SER A 144 0.92 -9.03 8.42
CA SER A 144 1.77 -10.09 8.97
C SER A 144 0.98 -11.37 9.26
N ASN A 145 -0.22 -11.24 9.82
CA ASN A 145 -1.09 -12.36 10.14
C ASN A 145 -1.61 -13.06 8.89
N LEU A 146 -1.99 -12.31 7.85
CA LEU A 146 -2.39 -12.87 6.56
C LEU A 146 -1.22 -13.55 5.84
N SER A 147 -0.02 -12.99 5.90
CA SER A 147 1.19 -13.61 5.34
C SER A 147 1.48 -14.95 6.02
N LYS A 148 1.47 -15.01 7.36
CA LYS A 148 1.60 -16.28 8.12
C LYS A 148 0.53 -17.29 7.77
N LEU A 149 -0.71 -16.85 7.58
CA LEU A 149 -1.83 -17.70 7.14
C LEU A 149 -1.54 -18.32 5.78
N ILE A 150 -1.07 -17.51 4.84
CA ILE A 150 -0.71 -17.93 3.49
C ILE A 150 0.44 -18.93 3.52
N SER A 151 1.55 -18.63 4.19
CA SER A 151 2.71 -19.52 4.25
C SER A 151 2.34 -20.87 4.84
N SER A 152 1.62 -20.89 5.97
CA SER A 152 1.14 -22.14 6.59
C SER A 152 0.22 -22.95 5.67
N THR A 153 -0.59 -22.25 4.86
CA THR A 153 -1.49 -22.87 3.88
C THR A 153 -0.74 -23.53 2.72
N VAL A 154 0.30 -22.87 2.22
CA VAL A 154 1.16 -23.38 1.14
C VAL A 154 2.01 -24.55 1.64
N ASP A 155 2.66 -24.41 2.81
CA ASP A 155 3.57 -25.42 3.36
C ASP A 155 2.87 -26.74 3.74
N SER A 156 1.61 -26.67 4.19
CA SER A 156 0.79 -27.85 4.55
C SER A 156 0.07 -28.50 3.35
N GLY A 157 0.35 -28.05 2.13
CA GLY A 157 -0.15 -28.65 0.89
C GLY A 157 -1.66 -28.48 0.67
N LEU A 158 -2.23 -27.32 1.05
CA LEU A 158 -3.67 -26.99 1.03
C LEU A 158 -4.61 -27.99 1.74
N LYS A 159 -4.09 -29.07 2.33
CA LYS A 159 -4.88 -30.25 2.73
C LYS A 159 -5.10 -30.39 4.23
N GLN A 160 -4.36 -29.71 5.09
CA GLN A 160 -4.64 -29.69 6.54
C GLN A 160 -3.86 -28.55 7.21
N ILE A 161 -4.55 -27.45 7.54
CA ILE A 161 -3.92 -26.26 8.10
C ILE A 161 -4.23 -26.18 9.59
N ALA A 162 -3.18 -26.12 10.41
CA ALA A 162 -3.28 -25.83 11.83
C ALA A 162 -3.26 -24.31 12.04
N PHE A 163 -4.43 -23.70 11.96
CA PHE A 163 -4.69 -22.25 12.06
C PHE A 163 -4.52 -21.61 13.47
N LYS A 164 -3.92 -22.32 14.43
CA LYS A 164 -3.92 -21.95 15.86
C LYS A 164 -3.19 -20.64 16.17
N SER A 165 -2.19 -20.25 15.38
CA SER A 165 -1.37 -19.05 15.65
C SER A 165 -2.07 -17.72 15.37
N LEU A 166 -3.24 -17.74 14.70
CA LEU A 166 -3.93 -16.55 14.19
C LEU A 166 -5.26 -16.25 14.88
N GLU A 167 -5.71 -17.12 15.80
CA GLU A 167 -7.00 -17.00 16.48
C GLU A 167 -7.19 -15.65 17.20
N HIS A 168 -6.10 -15.04 17.66
CA HIS A 168 -6.11 -13.75 18.37
C HIS A 168 -6.53 -12.56 17.48
N PHE A 169 -6.29 -12.64 16.16
CA PHE A 169 -6.64 -11.57 15.22
C PHE A 169 -7.83 -11.98 14.33
N CYS A 170 -7.87 -13.25 13.91
CA CYS A 170 -8.88 -13.79 13.00
C CYS A 170 -9.32 -15.18 13.48
N PRO A 171 -10.58 -15.36 13.95
CA PRO A 171 -11.13 -16.67 14.28
C PRO A 171 -11.00 -17.71 13.16
N LEU A 172 -10.81 -18.98 13.52
CA LEU A 172 -10.60 -20.11 12.59
C LEU A 172 -11.56 -20.16 11.40
N HIS A 173 -12.85 -19.96 11.64
CA HIS A 173 -13.88 -20.03 10.60
C HIS A 173 -13.76 -18.90 9.56
N LEU A 174 -13.25 -17.72 9.96
CA LEU A 174 -12.97 -16.61 9.05
C LEU A 174 -11.70 -16.84 8.24
N GLN A 175 -10.68 -17.47 8.83
CA GLN A 175 -9.44 -17.81 8.12
C GLN A 175 -9.70 -18.71 6.90
N ALA A 176 -10.53 -19.74 7.06
CA ALA A 176 -10.95 -20.61 5.95
C ALA A 176 -11.72 -19.84 4.86
N SER A 177 -12.59 -18.90 5.26
CA SER A 177 -13.35 -18.07 4.32
C SER A 177 -12.44 -17.12 3.51
N ILE A 178 -11.40 -16.57 4.14
CA ILE A 178 -10.40 -15.70 3.49
C ILE A 178 -9.63 -16.49 2.43
N ILE A 179 -9.04 -17.64 2.81
CA ILE A 179 -8.31 -18.51 1.87
C ILE A 179 -9.21 -18.94 0.73
N LYS A 180 -10.46 -19.35 1.02
CA LYS A 180 -11.43 -19.71 -0.02
C LYS A 180 -11.74 -18.54 -0.95
N SER A 181 -11.87 -17.32 -0.42
CA SER A 181 -12.16 -16.13 -1.23
C SER A 181 -11.00 -15.77 -2.18
N ILE A 182 -9.75 -15.93 -1.72
CA ILE A 182 -8.55 -15.71 -2.54
C ILE A 182 -8.44 -16.78 -3.64
N THR A 183 -8.72 -18.04 -3.30
CA THR A 183 -8.51 -19.20 -4.19
C THR A 183 -9.75 -19.62 -5.00
N LYS A 184 -10.91 -18.98 -4.79
CA LYS A 184 -12.22 -19.35 -5.37
C LYS A 184 -12.24 -19.62 -6.89
N ASN A 185 -11.35 -18.95 -7.63
CA ASN A 185 -11.26 -19.05 -9.09
C ASN A 185 -10.01 -19.80 -9.57
N ALA A 186 -9.36 -20.61 -8.72
CA ALA A 186 -8.24 -21.44 -9.13
C ALA A 186 -8.75 -22.73 -9.78
N ALA A 187 -8.34 -23.00 -11.02
CA ALA A 187 -8.73 -24.20 -11.74
C ALA A 187 -8.07 -25.47 -11.17
N ASN A 188 -6.95 -25.32 -10.46
CA ASN A 188 -6.21 -26.39 -9.81
C ASN A 188 -5.41 -25.85 -8.60
N ILE A 189 -4.67 -26.75 -7.93
CA ILE A 189 -3.87 -26.45 -6.72
C ILE A 189 -2.72 -25.49 -7.03
N SER A 190 -1.97 -25.68 -8.13
CA SER A 190 -0.82 -24.81 -8.44
C SER A 190 -1.23 -23.37 -8.69
N THR A 191 -2.35 -23.14 -9.39
CA THR A 191 -2.92 -21.80 -9.59
C THR A 191 -3.45 -21.19 -8.28
N ALA A 192 -3.84 -22.00 -7.31
CA ALA A 192 -4.23 -21.52 -5.98
C ALA A 192 -3.00 -21.07 -5.19
N GLU A 193 -1.92 -21.86 -5.20
CA GLU A 193 -0.64 -21.54 -4.57
C GLU A 193 -0.02 -20.27 -5.16
N GLU A 194 0.02 -20.14 -6.48
CA GLU A 194 0.53 -18.93 -7.15
C GLU A 194 -0.22 -17.66 -6.73
N LYS A 195 -1.55 -17.72 -6.63
CA LYS A 195 -2.37 -16.59 -6.18
C LYS A 195 -2.13 -16.23 -4.73
N LEU A 196 -1.89 -17.23 -3.88
CA LEU A 196 -1.56 -17.01 -2.47
C LEU A 196 -0.17 -16.37 -2.35
N LEU A 197 0.82 -16.87 -3.06
CA LEU A 197 2.19 -16.33 -3.07
C LEU A 197 2.25 -14.91 -3.66
N ASP A 198 1.48 -14.62 -4.71
CA ASP A 198 1.36 -13.25 -5.25
C ASP A 198 0.73 -12.29 -4.23
N LEU A 199 -0.25 -12.74 -3.44
CA LEU A 199 -0.80 -11.93 -2.35
C LEU A 199 0.23 -11.75 -1.22
N ASP A 200 0.98 -12.79 -0.86
CA ASP A 200 2.04 -12.73 0.16
C ASP A 200 3.13 -11.69 -0.20
N ASP A 201 3.60 -11.71 -1.44
CA ASP A 201 4.56 -10.72 -1.95
C ASP A 201 3.98 -9.29 -1.91
N LYS A 202 2.69 -9.13 -2.22
CA LYS A 202 2.01 -7.84 -2.10
C LYS A 202 1.88 -7.38 -0.65
N LEU A 203 1.58 -8.28 0.29
CA LEU A 203 1.51 -7.94 1.71
C LEU A 203 2.87 -7.45 2.24
N TYR A 204 3.99 -7.94 1.71
CA TYR A 204 5.32 -7.42 2.05
C TYR A 204 5.48 -5.92 1.70
N THR A 205 4.89 -5.46 0.60
CA THR A 205 4.94 -4.03 0.22
C THR A 205 4.20 -3.12 1.21
N ILE A 206 3.29 -3.67 2.02
CA ILE A 206 2.61 -2.93 3.09
C ILE A 206 3.59 -2.63 4.21
N GLU A 207 4.52 -3.54 4.54
CA GLU A 207 5.53 -3.30 5.58
C GLU A 207 6.44 -2.11 5.23
N GLU A 208 6.89 -2.05 3.97
CA GLU A 208 7.69 -0.92 3.45
C GLU A 208 6.92 0.40 3.51
N GLY A 209 5.64 0.42 3.09
CA GLY A 209 4.84 1.64 3.14
C GLY A 209 4.45 2.03 4.58
N SER A 210 4.03 1.07 5.40
CA SER A 210 3.56 1.28 6.77
C SER A 210 4.68 1.76 7.70
N SER A 211 5.90 1.26 7.52
CA SER A 211 7.07 1.70 8.28
C SER A 211 7.49 3.16 8.00
N ALA A 212 7.10 3.71 6.85
CA ALA A 212 7.30 5.12 6.52
C ALA A 212 6.04 5.99 6.74
N PHE A 213 4.92 5.38 7.15
CA PHE A 213 3.66 6.07 7.44
C PHE A 213 3.68 6.59 8.88
N HIS A 214 4.14 7.84 9.04
CA HIS A 214 4.26 8.48 10.36
C HIS A 214 3.19 9.58 10.53
N PRO A 215 1.98 9.29 11.01
CA PRO A 215 0.93 10.29 11.21
C PRO A 215 1.18 11.18 12.45
N VAL A 216 1.98 10.71 13.42
CA VAL A 216 2.29 11.45 14.64
C VAL A 216 3.34 12.52 14.38
N LYS A 217 2.98 13.78 14.66
CA LYS A 217 3.80 14.97 14.43
C LYS A 217 5.23 14.86 15.01
N GLY A 218 6.24 15.07 14.17
CA GLY A 218 7.55 15.59 14.60
C GLY A 218 7.49 17.12 14.73
N TYR A 219 8.42 17.74 15.47
CA TYR A 219 8.36 19.17 15.81
C TYR A 219 8.00 20.09 14.60
N ASP A 220 7.14 21.09 14.85
CA ASP A 220 6.70 22.21 14.00
C ASP A 220 5.94 22.00 12.67
N ALA A 221 5.92 20.82 12.04
CA ALA A 221 5.20 20.63 10.76
C ALA A 221 3.67 20.36 10.89
N GLU A 222 2.86 20.76 9.89
CA GLU A 222 1.46 20.32 9.75
C GLU A 222 1.42 18.98 9.02
N ARG A 223 0.75 17.98 9.61
CA ARG A 223 0.61 16.65 9.01
C ARG A 223 -0.82 16.39 8.61
N HIS A 224 -0.94 15.60 7.55
CA HIS A 224 -2.19 15.12 7.01
C HIS A 224 -2.12 13.62 6.73
N VAL A 225 -3.28 12.97 6.73
CA VAL A 225 -3.45 11.72 6.00
C VAL A 225 -4.28 11.99 4.76
N ILE A 226 -3.85 11.42 3.66
CA ILE A 226 -4.61 11.41 2.40
C ILE A 226 -4.99 9.96 2.12
N TYR A 227 -6.26 9.69 1.84
CA TYR A 227 -6.74 8.36 1.52
C TYR A 227 -7.77 8.35 0.39
N ALA A 228 -7.84 7.22 -0.30
CA ALA A 228 -8.91 6.88 -1.23
C ALA A 228 -9.93 6.00 -0.52
N SER A 229 -11.22 6.18 -0.81
CA SER A 229 -12.31 5.43 -0.22
C SER A 229 -13.30 4.87 -1.25
N THR A 230 -13.88 3.71 -0.91
CA THR A 230 -15.01 3.11 -1.63
C THR A 230 -16.34 3.77 -1.28
N GLU A 231 -16.41 4.53 -0.18
CA GLU A 231 -17.63 5.16 0.33
C GLU A 231 -17.53 6.69 0.31
N PRO A 232 -18.66 7.41 0.21
CA PRO A 232 -18.65 8.87 0.32
C PRO A 232 -18.08 9.33 1.66
N VAL A 233 -17.13 10.26 1.61
CA VAL A 233 -16.52 10.82 2.83
C VAL A 233 -17.39 11.96 3.34
N VAL A 234 -18.02 11.75 4.48
CA VAL A 234 -18.89 12.74 5.16
C VAL A 234 -18.33 13.19 6.52
N ASP A 235 -17.34 12.47 7.04
CA ASP A 235 -16.66 12.75 8.31
C ASP A 235 -15.21 12.24 8.28
N PHE A 236 -14.45 12.51 9.33
CA PHE A 236 -13.10 11.97 9.51
C PHE A 236 -13.15 10.44 9.66
N ALA A 237 -12.30 9.74 8.89
CA ALA A 237 -12.42 8.30 8.64
C ALA A 237 -12.36 7.41 9.87
N LEU A 238 -11.75 7.88 10.96
CA LEU A 238 -11.46 7.08 12.16
C LEU A 238 -12.11 7.65 13.43
N ASP A 239 -12.81 8.78 13.36
CA ASP A 239 -13.36 9.44 14.56
C ASP A 239 -14.40 8.54 15.28
N GLN A 240 -15.13 7.70 14.54
CA GLN A 240 -16.07 6.73 15.11
C GLN A 240 -15.42 5.68 16.03
N ILE A 241 -14.11 5.41 15.87
CA ILE A 241 -13.38 4.44 16.71
C ILE A 241 -13.28 4.93 18.15
N GLN A 242 -13.29 6.25 18.38
CA GLN A 242 -13.28 6.83 19.73
C GLN A 242 -14.52 6.42 20.54
N HIS A 243 -15.63 6.16 19.85
CA HIS A 243 -16.91 5.78 20.45
C HIS A 243 -17.18 4.28 20.36
N ALA A 244 -16.30 3.49 19.75
CA ALA A 244 -16.44 2.04 19.66
C ALA A 244 -16.21 1.37 21.03
N PRO A 245 -16.88 0.24 21.31
CA PRO A 245 -16.53 -0.59 22.47
C PRO A 245 -15.04 -0.94 22.44
N ASN A 246 -14.32 -0.66 23.54
CA ASN A 246 -12.85 -0.79 23.66
C ASN A 246 -12.01 0.22 22.86
N GLY A 247 -12.61 1.24 22.25
CA GLY A 247 -11.92 2.33 21.56
C GLY A 247 -10.95 1.82 20.50
N ILE A 248 -9.72 2.36 20.52
CA ILE A 248 -8.62 1.94 19.63
C ILE A 248 -8.33 0.43 19.70
N LYS A 249 -8.49 -0.21 20.86
CA LYS A 249 -8.21 -1.65 21.02
C LYS A 249 -9.15 -2.53 20.19
N SER A 250 -10.29 -2.00 19.75
CA SER A 250 -11.20 -2.70 18.84
C SER A 250 -10.51 -3.10 17.53
N LEU A 251 -9.52 -2.33 17.06
CA LEU A 251 -8.79 -2.61 15.82
C LEU A 251 -7.87 -3.85 15.90
N ASN A 252 -7.72 -4.47 17.06
CA ASN A 252 -6.99 -5.73 17.22
C ASN A 252 -7.83 -6.97 16.84
N ALA A 253 -9.12 -6.80 16.59
CA ALA A 253 -10.00 -7.85 16.09
C ALA A 253 -10.37 -7.59 14.62
N LEU A 254 -10.23 -8.60 13.76
CA LEU A 254 -10.48 -8.47 12.32
C LEU A 254 -11.88 -7.94 11.99
N ASP A 255 -12.93 -8.37 12.72
CA ASP A 255 -14.30 -7.93 12.46
C ASP A 255 -14.47 -6.42 12.68
N ALA A 256 -14.00 -5.93 13.83
CA ALA A 256 -14.07 -4.50 14.16
C ALA A 256 -13.13 -3.68 13.26
N PHE A 257 -11.91 -4.15 13.02
CA PHE A 257 -10.99 -3.54 12.06
C PHE A 257 -11.65 -3.40 10.68
N SER A 258 -12.27 -4.46 10.17
CA SER A 258 -12.93 -4.44 8.86
C SER A 258 -14.15 -3.53 8.84
N GLN A 259 -15.00 -3.58 9.87
CA GLN A 259 -16.16 -2.69 9.99
C GLN A 259 -15.77 -1.21 9.97
N HIS A 260 -14.65 -0.86 10.61
CA HIS A 260 -14.24 0.54 10.71
C HIS A 260 -13.38 1.03 9.56
N THR A 261 -12.69 0.15 8.84
CA THR A 261 -11.60 0.58 7.93
C THR A 261 -11.70 0.00 6.51
N SER A 262 -12.62 -0.94 6.25
CA SER A 262 -12.74 -1.59 4.93
C SER A 262 -13.01 -0.61 3.79
N HIS A 263 -13.59 0.56 4.09
CA HIS A 263 -13.81 1.62 3.11
C HIS A 263 -12.51 2.29 2.63
N ILE A 264 -11.38 2.16 3.34
CA ILE A 264 -10.09 2.77 2.99
C ILE A 264 -9.38 1.90 1.95
N ALA A 265 -9.25 2.40 0.73
CA ALA A 265 -8.69 1.66 -0.40
C ALA A 265 -7.17 1.84 -0.55
N MET A 266 -6.62 2.98 -0.11
CA MET A 266 -5.20 3.31 -0.14
C MET A 266 -4.98 4.56 0.71
N CYS A 267 -3.83 4.72 1.34
CA CYS A 267 -3.51 5.91 2.11
C CYS A 267 -2.02 6.27 2.04
N VAL A 268 -1.72 7.53 2.36
CA VAL A 268 -0.38 8.11 2.43
C VAL A 268 -0.36 9.24 3.46
N VAL A 269 0.74 9.44 4.17
CA VAL A 269 0.93 10.63 5.01
C VAL A 269 1.46 11.76 4.14
N ALA A 270 0.95 12.96 4.39
CA ALA A 270 1.55 14.18 3.87
C ALA A 270 2.04 15.08 5.01
N GLU A 271 3.22 15.66 4.84
CA GLU A 271 3.76 16.67 5.74
C GLU A 271 4.01 17.96 4.95
N ILE A 272 3.48 19.08 5.43
CA ILE A 272 3.70 20.39 4.81
C ILE A 272 4.74 21.15 5.64
N GLU A 273 5.84 21.50 4.97
CA GLU A 273 6.92 22.30 5.54
C GLU A 273 7.28 23.44 4.55
N GLY A 274 7.03 24.68 4.98
CA GLY A 274 7.21 25.86 4.14
C GLY A 274 6.41 25.76 2.83
N LYS A 275 7.12 25.67 1.70
CA LYS A 275 6.54 25.63 0.35
C LYS A 275 6.45 24.21 -0.23
N CYS A 276 6.80 23.18 0.53
CA CYS A 276 6.84 21.81 0.05
C CYS A 276 5.85 20.93 0.82
N VAL A 277 5.17 20.04 0.10
CA VAL A 277 4.45 18.91 0.70
C VAL A 277 5.21 17.62 0.42
N GLU A 278 5.59 16.88 1.44
CA GLU A 278 6.19 15.55 1.29
C GLU A 278 5.09 14.49 1.40
N HIS A 279 4.99 13.56 0.45
CA HIS A 279 4.19 12.35 0.61
C HIS A 279 5.10 11.16 0.98
N ARG A 280 4.78 10.47 2.08
CA ARG A 280 5.53 9.33 2.62
C ARG A 280 4.61 8.20 3.08
N GLY A 281 5.11 6.97 2.99
CA GLY A 281 4.42 5.78 3.47
C GLY A 281 3.14 5.42 2.71
N ILE A 282 3.15 5.51 1.38
CA ILE A 282 1.98 5.11 0.60
C ILE A 282 1.82 3.58 0.60
N PHE A 283 0.63 3.08 0.96
CA PHE A 283 0.30 1.67 0.87
C PHE A 283 -1.18 1.40 0.62
N LYS A 284 -1.47 0.22 0.07
CA LYS A 284 -2.82 -0.33 -0.06
C LYS A 284 -3.06 -1.30 1.11
N PRO A 285 -4.06 -1.08 1.99
CA PRO A 285 -4.27 -1.94 3.15
C PRO A 285 -4.69 -3.37 2.75
N PRO A 286 -4.52 -4.37 3.62
CA PRO A 286 -4.74 -5.77 3.29
C PRO A 286 -6.17 -6.07 2.81
N LEU A 287 -7.18 -5.45 3.43
CA LEU A 287 -8.58 -5.60 3.02
C LEU A 287 -8.79 -5.12 1.58
N ALA A 288 -8.22 -3.99 1.20
CA ALA A 288 -8.28 -3.46 -0.16
C ALA A 288 -7.56 -4.37 -1.18
N MET A 289 -6.44 -5.00 -0.78
CA MET A 289 -5.74 -5.99 -1.60
C MET A 289 -6.58 -7.26 -1.80
N MET A 290 -7.15 -7.81 -0.72
CA MET A 290 -8.02 -9.00 -0.78
C MET A 290 -9.26 -8.76 -1.66
N ASN A 291 -9.83 -7.55 -1.60
CA ASN A 291 -10.94 -7.12 -2.44
C ASN A 291 -10.53 -6.77 -3.89
N LYS A 292 -9.24 -6.82 -4.21
CA LYS A 292 -8.69 -6.47 -5.52
C LYS A 292 -9.12 -5.07 -5.97
N LEU A 293 -9.23 -4.14 -5.02
CA LEU A 293 -9.58 -2.76 -5.33
C LEU A 293 -8.54 -2.16 -6.26
N SER A 294 -9.00 -1.76 -7.43
CA SER A 294 -8.19 -1.18 -8.50
C SER A 294 -9.05 -0.23 -9.32
N CYS A 295 -8.39 0.76 -9.92
CA CYS A 295 -8.99 1.71 -10.84
C CYS A 295 -7.98 2.04 -11.95
N SER A 296 -8.48 2.62 -13.04
CA SER A 296 -7.68 3.10 -14.16
C SER A 296 -8.08 4.52 -14.53
N PHE A 297 -7.09 5.39 -14.72
CA PHE A 297 -7.28 6.77 -15.16
C PHE A 297 -6.50 7.03 -16.46
N LYS A 298 -6.35 6.00 -17.30
CA LYS A 298 -5.57 6.07 -18.54
C LYS A 298 -6.18 7.06 -19.52
N SER A 299 -7.51 7.07 -19.64
CA SER A 299 -8.20 8.04 -20.50
C SER A 299 -8.03 9.49 -20.03
N GLN A 300 -7.63 9.67 -18.77
CA GLN A 300 -7.40 10.96 -18.11
C GLN A 300 -5.92 11.36 -18.08
N GLY A 301 -5.06 10.65 -18.83
CA GLY A 301 -3.65 10.97 -18.98
C GLY A 301 -2.71 10.33 -17.94
N ILE A 302 -3.19 9.35 -17.16
CA ILE A 302 -2.40 8.61 -16.17
C ILE A 302 -2.21 7.17 -16.66
N PRO A 303 -1.10 6.85 -17.35
CA PRO A 303 -0.91 5.53 -17.97
C PRO A 303 -0.70 4.41 -16.94
N GLU A 304 -0.16 4.72 -15.77
CA GLU A 304 0.19 3.75 -14.71
C GLU A 304 -0.13 4.26 -13.30
N GLY A 305 -0.20 3.34 -12.34
CA GLY A 305 -0.36 3.60 -10.90
C GLY A 305 -1.80 3.72 -10.40
N GLY A 306 -2.76 4.14 -11.24
CA GLY A 306 -4.19 4.12 -10.89
C GLY A 306 -4.49 4.84 -9.58
N LEU A 307 -4.88 4.09 -8.53
CA LEU A 307 -5.19 4.62 -7.19
C LEU A 307 -4.04 5.44 -6.59
N SER A 308 -2.79 4.98 -6.70
CA SER A 308 -1.65 5.68 -6.09
C SER A 308 -1.43 7.05 -6.72
N MET A 309 -1.52 7.12 -8.05
CA MET A 309 -1.40 8.39 -8.77
C MET A 309 -2.57 9.32 -8.51
N GLY A 310 -3.81 8.79 -8.49
CA GLY A 310 -4.98 9.58 -8.09
C GLY A 310 -4.80 10.20 -6.70
N LEU A 311 -4.26 9.43 -5.75
CA LEU A 311 -4.00 9.86 -4.39
C LEU A 311 -2.89 10.92 -4.28
N HIS A 312 -1.77 10.72 -4.96
CA HIS A 312 -0.70 11.72 -5.02
C HIS A 312 -1.20 13.04 -5.61
N LEU A 313 -1.89 12.98 -6.75
CA LEU A 313 -2.41 14.18 -7.42
C LEU A 313 -3.49 14.90 -6.60
N PHE A 314 -4.31 14.16 -5.87
CA PHE A 314 -5.29 14.76 -4.96
C PHE A 314 -4.60 15.53 -3.82
N GLY A 315 -3.59 14.91 -3.18
CA GLY A 315 -2.80 15.56 -2.14
C GLY A 315 -2.02 16.78 -2.64
N MET A 316 -1.39 16.67 -3.81
CA MET A 316 -0.72 17.79 -4.49
C MET A 316 -1.68 18.97 -4.69
N LYS A 317 -2.90 18.71 -5.18
CA LYS A 317 -3.90 19.76 -5.42
C LYS A 317 -4.39 20.40 -4.10
N CYS A 318 -4.60 19.61 -3.07
CA CYS A 318 -4.96 20.11 -1.74
C CYS A 318 -3.87 21.01 -1.16
N ALA A 319 -2.61 20.58 -1.21
CA ALA A 319 -1.47 21.35 -0.72
C ALA A 319 -1.24 22.64 -1.52
N SER A 320 -1.42 22.59 -2.85
CA SER A 320 -1.32 23.78 -3.71
C SER A 320 -2.34 24.86 -3.32
N ARG A 321 -3.58 24.47 -2.96
CA ARG A 321 -4.60 25.42 -2.45
C ARG A 321 -4.21 26.06 -1.11
N GLN A 322 -3.27 25.48 -0.39
CA GLN A 322 -2.71 26.01 0.86
C GLN A 322 -1.35 26.70 0.67
N GLY A 323 -0.93 26.94 -0.58
CA GLY A 323 0.28 27.69 -0.89
C GLY A 323 1.56 26.86 -1.05
N ALA A 324 1.47 25.52 -1.05
CA ALA A 324 2.61 24.70 -1.44
C ALA A 324 2.93 24.93 -2.93
N GLU A 325 4.22 25.10 -3.23
CA GLU A 325 4.74 25.26 -4.60
C GLU A 325 5.37 23.97 -5.12
N TYR A 326 5.81 23.10 -4.21
CA TYR A 326 6.51 21.86 -4.52
C TYR A 326 5.88 20.69 -3.80
N MET A 327 6.09 19.50 -4.36
CA MET A 327 5.83 18.24 -3.69
C MET A 327 7.05 17.34 -3.82
N SER A 328 7.38 16.62 -2.75
CA SER A 328 8.45 15.62 -2.76
C SER A 328 7.92 14.22 -2.45
N VAL A 329 8.51 13.23 -3.12
CA VAL A 329 8.36 11.81 -2.81
C VAL A 329 9.70 11.12 -2.95
N SER A 330 9.93 10.13 -2.09
CA SER A 330 11.10 9.25 -2.16
C SER A 330 10.65 7.80 -2.17
N PRO A 331 9.99 7.33 -3.24
CA PRO A 331 9.59 5.93 -3.34
C PRO A 331 10.80 4.99 -3.27
N VAL A 332 10.62 3.85 -2.63
CA VAL A 332 11.55 2.71 -2.75
C VAL A 332 11.68 2.28 -4.21
N LYS A 333 12.79 1.64 -4.55
CA LYS A 333 13.15 1.24 -5.93
C LYS A 333 12.02 0.58 -6.73
N ARG A 334 11.15 -0.20 -6.09
CA ARG A 334 10.01 -0.90 -6.72
C ARG A 334 8.88 0.05 -7.15
N MET A 335 8.66 1.11 -6.37
CA MET A 335 7.56 2.06 -6.54
C MET A 335 7.94 3.27 -7.41
N GLY A 336 9.24 3.58 -7.50
CA GLY A 336 9.76 4.66 -8.33
C GLY A 336 9.30 4.59 -9.79
N PRO A 337 9.45 3.43 -10.49
CA PRO A 337 8.98 3.28 -11.86
C PRO A 337 7.49 3.55 -12.04
N ILE A 338 6.64 3.13 -11.10
CA ILE A 338 5.17 3.33 -11.18
C ILE A 338 4.84 4.83 -11.18
N PHE A 339 5.48 5.60 -10.29
CA PHE A 339 5.31 7.06 -10.26
C PHE A 339 5.84 7.70 -11.54
N CYS A 340 7.06 7.33 -11.94
CA CYS A 340 7.71 7.91 -13.11
C CYS A 340 6.91 7.63 -14.40
N ASN A 341 6.43 6.40 -14.60
CA ASN A 341 5.61 6.05 -15.75
C ASN A 341 4.26 6.78 -15.71
N GLY A 342 3.63 6.87 -14.53
CA GLY A 342 2.39 7.62 -14.33
C GLY A 342 2.51 9.13 -14.65
N MET A 343 3.72 9.70 -14.54
CA MET A 343 4.00 11.12 -14.73
C MET A 343 4.99 11.42 -15.87
N ASP A 344 5.20 10.47 -16.78
CA ASP A 344 6.23 10.52 -17.83
C ASP A 344 6.15 11.79 -18.69
N LYS A 345 4.93 12.25 -19.01
CA LYS A 345 4.73 13.52 -19.72
C LYS A 345 5.26 14.72 -18.94
N GLU A 346 4.94 14.83 -17.66
CA GLU A 346 5.36 15.95 -16.80
C GLU A 346 6.87 15.91 -16.53
N ILE A 347 7.46 14.71 -16.47
CA ILE A 347 8.92 14.52 -16.39
C ILE A 347 9.60 15.02 -17.66
N ARG A 348 9.12 14.61 -18.85
CA ARG A 348 9.68 15.07 -20.13
C ARG A 348 9.57 16.58 -20.33
N GLN A 349 8.53 17.20 -19.79
CA GLN A 349 8.33 18.64 -19.82
C GLN A 349 9.20 19.40 -18.79
N GLY A 350 9.93 18.69 -17.92
CA GLY A 350 10.80 19.29 -16.91
C GLY A 350 10.04 19.83 -15.69
N HIS A 351 8.77 19.49 -15.53
CA HIS A 351 7.96 19.89 -14.37
C HIS A 351 8.25 19.02 -13.14
N ILE A 352 8.85 17.84 -13.36
CA ILE A 352 9.24 16.89 -12.32
C ILE A 352 10.73 16.57 -12.47
N ALA A 353 11.48 16.78 -11.39
CA ALA A 353 12.88 16.40 -11.29
C ALA A 353 12.98 15.03 -10.59
N VAL A 354 13.64 14.07 -11.25
CA VAL A 354 13.80 12.69 -10.76
C VAL A 354 15.28 12.40 -10.50
N GLY A 355 15.58 11.89 -9.30
CA GLY A 355 16.92 11.55 -8.85
C GLY A 355 17.74 12.76 -8.39
N GLU A 356 18.61 12.54 -7.41
CA GLU A 356 19.40 13.60 -6.75
C GLU A 356 20.16 14.48 -7.74
N LYS A 357 20.83 13.88 -8.73
CA LYS A 357 21.62 14.62 -9.72
C LYS A 357 20.78 15.64 -10.49
N ASN A 358 19.54 15.30 -10.86
CA ASN A 358 18.67 16.21 -11.60
C ASN A 358 18.05 17.27 -10.67
N ILE A 359 17.65 16.86 -9.47
CA ILE A 359 17.11 17.75 -8.43
C ILE A 359 18.13 18.84 -8.06
N GLN A 360 19.40 18.46 -7.86
CA GLN A 360 20.48 19.40 -7.56
C GLN A 360 20.77 20.35 -8.73
N LYS A 361 20.80 19.85 -9.97
CA LYS A 361 20.97 20.68 -11.18
C LYS A 361 19.86 21.75 -11.33
N GLN A 362 18.68 21.50 -10.77
CA GLN A 362 17.55 22.42 -10.80
C GLN A 362 17.43 23.27 -9.52
N SER A 363 18.40 23.21 -8.61
CA SER A 363 18.39 23.93 -7.33
C SER A 363 17.16 23.61 -6.47
N LEU A 364 16.75 22.34 -6.47
CA LEU A 364 15.61 21.83 -5.70
C LEU A 364 16.04 20.91 -4.54
N GLY A 365 17.34 20.84 -4.23
CA GLY A 365 17.91 19.94 -3.22
C GLY A 365 17.37 20.16 -1.80
N GLN A 366 16.91 21.37 -1.49
CA GLN A 366 16.29 21.71 -0.21
C GLN A 366 14.92 21.07 0.02
N TYR A 367 14.27 20.52 -1.01
CA TYR A 367 12.93 19.94 -0.92
C TYR A 367 12.92 18.42 -0.75
N ILE A 368 14.10 17.79 -0.75
CA ILE A 368 14.24 16.38 -0.44
C ILE A 368 14.73 16.22 1.00
N LYS A 369 14.05 15.38 1.78
CA LYS A 369 14.59 14.90 3.06
C LYS A 369 15.63 13.81 2.79
N GLU A 370 16.50 13.57 3.77
CA GLU A 370 17.55 12.56 3.69
C GLU A 370 16.97 11.23 3.20
N SER A 371 17.36 10.80 2.00
CA SER A 371 16.82 9.60 1.38
C SER A 371 17.41 8.38 2.07
N ILE A 372 16.56 7.43 2.45
CA ILE A 372 17.05 6.13 2.90
C ILE A 372 17.73 5.45 1.70
N GLN A 373 18.81 4.71 1.97
CA GLN A 373 19.55 3.99 0.94
C GLN A 373 18.59 3.12 0.10
N GLY A 374 18.51 3.38 -1.20
CA GLY A 374 17.64 2.64 -2.14
C GLY A 374 16.33 3.33 -2.52
N GLU A 375 16.06 4.53 -2.01
CA GLU A 375 14.95 5.39 -2.47
C GLU A 375 15.32 6.19 -3.73
N LEU A 376 14.31 6.52 -4.53
CA LEU A 376 14.45 7.40 -5.69
C LEU A 376 13.79 8.75 -5.37
N PRO A 377 14.55 9.80 -5.01
CA PRO A 377 13.95 11.09 -4.69
C PRO A 377 13.38 11.76 -5.95
N ILE A 378 12.22 12.39 -5.79
CA ILE A 378 11.47 13.07 -6.85
C ILE A 378 10.92 14.38 -6.28
N VAL A 379 11.05 15.47 -7.03
CA VAL A 379 10.45 16.77 -6.71
C VAL A 379 9.57 17.23 -7.87
N CYS A 380 8.31 17.56 -7.57
CA CYS A 380 7.32 18.06 -8.51
C CYS A 380 7.09 19.56 -8.29
N ARG A 381 7.08 20.35 -9.36
CA ARG A 381 6.61 21.75 -9.34
C ARG A 381 5.09 21.77 -9.49
N LEU A 382 4.36 22.15 -8.45
CA LEU A 382 2.89 22.05 -8.43
C LEU A 382 2.22 23.03 -9.38
N ASN A 383 2.79 24.22 -9.57
CA ASN A 383 2.26 25.26 -10.47
C ASN A 383 2.50 24.98 -11.96
N ALA A 384 3.43 24.08 -12.30
CA ALA A 384 3.81 23.79 -13.67
C ALA A 384 3.06 22.60 -14.28
N GLN A 385 2.38 21.79 -13.45
CA GLN A 385 1.73 20.55 -13.91
C GLN A 385 0.59 20.82 -14.91
N THR A 386 0.60 20.07 -16.02
CA THR A 386 -0.44 20.19 -17.07
C THR A 386 -1.59 19.22 -16.86
N LEU A 387 -1.41 18.18 -16.05
CA LEU A 387 -2.42 17.18 -15.74
C LEU A 387 -3.53 17.76 -14.84
N LYS A 388 -4.73 17.94 -15.41
CA LYS A 388 -5.90 18.54 -14.73
C LYS A 388 -6.91 17.51 -14.25
N LEU A 389 -6.46 16.51 -13.49
CA LEU A 389 -7.34 15.51 -12.87
C LEU A 389 -8.25 16.14 -11.80
N TRP A 390 -7.70 17.11 -11.07
CA TRP A 390 -8.36 17.79 -9.95
C TRP A 390 -8.48 19.29 -10.20
N ARG A 391 -9.64 19.87 -9.85
CA ARG A 391 -9.99 21.28 -10.00
C ARG A 391 -10.22 21.89 -8.64
#